data_AF-A0A2V5IND3-F1
#
_entry.id   AF-A0A2V5IND3-F1
#
_cell.length_a   1.000
_cell.length_b   1.000
_cell.length_c   1.000
_cell.angle_alpha   90.00
_cell.angle_beta   90.00
_cell.angle_gamma   90.00
#
_symmetry.space_group_name_H-M   'P 1'
#
loop_
_entity.id
_entity.type
_entity.pdbx_description
1 polymer ?
#
loop_
_entity_poly.entity_id
_entity_poly.type
_entity_poly.pdbx_seq_one_letter_code
_entity_poly.pdbx_strand_id
1 'polypeptide(L)'
;MKPAIRQLLVALDFLHSDHLFQFEECEVANPTPQKKLKDRTIYRSLGFLPPGGLPILADFGEARFGDEKQNGDIMPNVYRAPEVILRSSWDYKVDIWNIAMVAWDIVSCRTLINGKNLDGIFNDRVHMAELVALLGPPPPELRE
;
A
#
# COMPACT_ATOMS: atom_id res chain seq x y z
N MET A 1 10.10 -16.05 3.69
CA MET A 1 8.89 -15.73 2.89
C MET A 1 7.62 -15.68 3.75
N LYS A 2 7.11 -16.80 4.30
CA LYS A 2 5.92 -16.77 5.19
C LYS A 2 5.99 -15.75 6.34
N PRO A 3 7.13 -15.59 7.06
CA PRO A 3 7.24 -14.58 8.11
C PRO A 3 7.20 -13.14 7.58
N ALA A 4 7.72 -12.90 6.37
CA ALA A 4 7.76 -11.56 5.77
C ALA A 4 6.36 -11.11 5.33
N ILE A 5 5.62 -11.96 4.62
CA ILE A 5 4.22 -11.66 4.24
C ILE A 5 3.36 -11.48 5.50
N ARG A 6 3.55 -12.34 6.51
CA ARG A 6 2.86 -12.18 7.79
C ARG A 6 3.16 -10.83 8.46
N GLN A 7 4.43 -10.40 8.47
CA GLN A 7 4.81 -9.10 9.04
C GLN A 7 4.16 -7.94 8.29
N LEU A 8 4.14 -7.99 6.95
CA LEU A 8 3.49 -6.96 6.13
C LEU A 8 1.98 -6.88 6.40
N LEU A 9 1.31 -8.03 6.52
CA LEU A 9 -0.12 -8.08 6.86
C LEU A 9 -0.42 -7.54 8.26
N VAL A 10 0.43 -7.84 9.25
CA VAL A 10 0.31 -7.27 10.60
C VAL A 10 0.52 -5.75 10.58
N ALA A 11 1.47 -5.26 9.78
CA ALA A 11 1.70 -3.83 9.64
C ALA A 11 0.51 -3.13 8.96
N LEU A 12 -0.09 -3.72 7.92
CA LEU A 12 -1.31 -3.16 7.32
C LEU A 12 -2.49 -3.18 8.29
N ASP A 13 -2.69 -4.28 9.03
CA ASP A 13 -3.75 -4.35 10.05
C ASP A 13 -3.63 -3.21 11.06
N PHE A 14 -2.41 -2.91 11.52
CA PHE A 14 -2.13 -1.76 12.38
C PHE A 14 -2.46 -0.42 11.72
N LEU A 15 -2.17 -0.23 10.43
CA LEU A 15 -2.46 1.01 9.69
C LEU A 15 -3.94 1.18 9.34
N HIS A 16 -4.66 0.08 9.10
CA HIS A 16 -6.07 0.08 8.69
C HIS A 16 -7.05 0.12 9.87
N SER A 17 -6.54 0.13 11.10
CA SER A 17 -7.31 0.13 12.34
C SER A 17 -7.04 1.40 13.14
N ASP A 18 -7.76 1.56 14.26
CA ASP A 18 -7.68 2.76 15.09
C ASP A 18 -6.38 2.85 15.93
N HIS A 19 -5.44 1.92 15.77
CA HIS A 19 -4.20 1.90 16.54
C HIS A 19 -3.33 3.14 16.27
N LEU A 20 -3.38 3.70 15.05
CA LEU A 20 -2.68 4.95 14.74
C LEU A 20 -3.21 6.14 15.55
N PHE A 21 -4.53 6.25 15.68
CA PHE A 21 -5.17 7.31 16.48
C PHE A 21 -4.78 7.16 17.96
N GLN A 22 -4.85 5.95 18.50
CA GLN A 22 -4.43 5.70 19.89
C GLN A 22 -2.95 6.03 20.10
N PHE A 23 -2.10 5.68 19.14
CA PHE A 23 -0.67 5.98 19.18
C PHE A 23 -0.41 7.49 19.16
N GLU A 24 -1.11 8.23 18.30
CA GLU A 24 -1.05 9.70 18.24
C GLU A 24 -1.48 10.31 19.59
N GLU A 25 -2.61 9.90 20.15
CA GLU A 25 -3.09 10.39 21.45
C GLU A 25 -2.07 10.12 22.57
N CYS A 26 -1.44 8.94 22.56
CA CYS A 26 -0.38 8.59 23.52
C CYS A 26 0.85 9.49 23.36
N GLU A 27 1.29 9.76 22.12
CA GLU A 27 2.44 10.63 21.83
C GLU A 27 2.16 12.10 22.18
N VAL A 28 0.90 12.54 22.08
CA VAL A 28 0.47 13.86 22.55
C VAL A 28 0.46 13.93 24.08
N ALA A 29 -0.09 12.91 24.74
CA ALA A 29 -0.22 12.87 26.20
C ALA A 29 1.13 12.68 26.92
N ASN A 30 2.03 11.87 26.35
CA ASN A 30 3.36 11.58 26.88
C ASN A 30 4.41 11.56 25.75
N PRO A 31 4.92 12.74 25.35
CA PRO A 31 5.80 12.86 24.21
C PRO A 31 7.10 12.06 24.34
N THR A 32 7.47 11.37 23.28
CA THR A 32 8.76 10.70 23.16
C THR A 32 9.90 11.72 23.33
N PRO A 33 11.06 11.33 23.90
CA PRO A 33 12.19 12.23 24.05
C PRO A 33 12.51 13.00 22.75
N GLN A 34 12.40 14.32 22.84
CA GLN A 34 12.57 15.24 21.73
C GLN A 34 13.60 16.30 22.08
N LYS A 35 14.41 16.70 21.10
CA LYS A 35 15.36 17.81 21.22
C LYS A 35 14.80 19.02 20.49
N LYS A 36 14.36 20.03 21.24
CA LYS A 36 13.90 21.30 20.71
C LYS A 36 15.10 22.21 20.41
N LEU A 37 15.27 22.61 19.16
CA LEU A 37 16.23 23.61 18.69
C LEU A 37 15.48 24.90 18.32
N LYS A 38 16.19 25.97 17.94
CA LYS A 38 15.56 27.24 17.57
C LYS A 38 14.74 27.16 16.29
N ASP A 39 15.15 26.32 15.35
CA ASP A 39 14.63 26.19 13.98
C ASP A 39 13.79 24.92 13.76
N ARG A 40 13.99 23.90 14.60
CA ARG A 40 13.34 22.59 14.42
C ARG A 40 13.23 21.79 15.72
N THR A 41 12.36 20.80 15.70
CA THR A 41 12.30 19.76 16.72
C THR A 41 12.85 18.46 16.14
N ILE A 42 13.78 17.84 16.86
CA ILE A 42 14.30 16.51 16.50
C ILE A 42 13.61 15.50 17.41
N TYR A 43 12.82 14.63 16.81
CA TYR A 43 12.15 13.54 17.53
C TYR A 43 13.05 12.30 17.53
N ARG A 44 13.06 11.55 18.64
CA ARG A 44 13.70 10.24 18.66
C ARG A 44 12.83 9.30 17.82
N SER A 45 13.42 8.70 16.78
CA SER A 45 12.75 7.62 16.04
C SER A 45 12.39 6.49 17.00
N LEU A 46 11.11 6.11 17.02
CA LEU A 46 10.67 4.88 17.66
C LEU A 46 11.17 3.73 16.79
N GLY A 47 12.30 3.15 17.20
CA GLY A 47 12.96 2.07 16.49
C GLY A 47 12.13 0.79 16.58
N PHE A 48 11.13 0.66 15.72
CA PHE A 48 10.48 -0.63 15.48
C PHE A 48 11.26 -1.36 14.38
N LEU A 49 12.46 -1.82 14.71
CA LEU A 49 13.15 -2.79 13.86
C LEU A 49 12.71 -4.18 14.33
N PRO A 50 11.77 -4.85 13.64
CA PRO A 50 11.38 -6.20 14.01
C PRO A 50 12.62 -7.11 13.98
N PRO A 51 12.81 -7.96 15.00
CA PRO A 51 13.96 -8.84 15.07
C PRO A 51 14.03 -9.75 13.84
N GLY A 52 15.25 -9.99 13.34
CA GLY A 52 15.48 -10.90 12.21
C GLY A 52 15.36 -10.27 10.82
N GLY A 53 15.39 -8.94 10.69
CA GLY A 53 15.41 -8.26 9.39
C GLY A 53 14.11 -8.38 8.61
N LEU A 54 12.99 -8.49 9.33
CA LEU A 54 11.66 -8.51 8.70
C LEU A 54 11.37 -7.14 8.06
N PRO A 55 10.58 -7.11 6.98
CA PRO A 55 10.25 -5.87 6.29
C PRO A 55 9.47 -4.92 7.19
N ILE A 56 9.68 -3.63 6.97
CA ILE A 56 8.98 -2.53 7.64
C ILE A 56 8.33 -1.69 6.54
N LEU A 57 7.07 -1.31 6.75
CA LEU A 57 6.42 -0.33 5.88
C LEU A 57 7.04 1.04 6.12
N ALA A 58 7.44 1.70 5.05
CA ALA A 58 8.09 2.99 5.05
C ALA A 58 7.53 3.85 3.92
N ASP A 59 7.91 5.12 3.92
CA ASP A 59 7.49 6.12 2.93
C ASP A 59 5.97 6.30 2.87
N PHE A 60 5.45 7.11 3.79
CA PHE A 60 4.04 7.47 3.88
C PHE A 60 3.72 8.76 3.07
N GLY A 61 4.55 9.13 2.08
CA GLY A 61 4.35 10.35 1.29
C GLY A 61 3.03 10.38 0.51
N GLU A 62 2.54 9.21 0.10
CA GLU A 62 1.26 9.05 -0.61
C GLU A 62 0.14 8.47 0.28
N ALA A 63 0.36 8.38 1.60
CA ALA A 63 -0.68 7.90 2.51
C ALA A 63 -1.88 8.86 2.54
N ARG A 64 -3.08 8.31 2.75
CA ARG A 64 -4.34 9.06 2.86
C ARG A 64 -5.14 8.54 4.06
N PHE A 65 -5.93 9.40 4.67
CA PHE A 65 -6.87 8.98 5.70
C PHE A 65 -8.06 8.25 5.07
N GLY A 66 -8.52 7.18 5.73
CA GLY A 66 -9.54 6.26 5.18
C GLY A 66 -10.99 6.73 5.34
N ASP A 67 -11.22 7.81 6.07
CA ASP A 67 -12.53 8.45 6.29
C ASP A 67 -12.99 9.33 5.12
N GLU A 68 -12.07 9.68 4.22
CA GLU A 68 -12.35 10.46 3.02
C GLU A 68 -12.59 9.57 1.79
N LYS A 69 -13.51 9.97 0.92
CA LYS A 69 -13.73 9.28 -0.36
C LYS A 69 -12.56 9.57 -1.30
N GLN A 70 -11.89 8.51 -1.75
CA GLN A 70 -10.72 8.62 -2.62
C GLN A 70 -11.01 8.15 -4.05
N ASN A 71 -10.48 8.86 -5.03
CA ASN A 71 -10.52 8.53 -6.46
C ASN A 71 -9.28 9.02 -7.23
N GLY A 72 -8.21 9.36 -6.51
CA GLY A 72 -6.95 9.84 -7.09
C GLY A 72 -6.18 8.73 -7.80
N ASP A 73 -5.19 9.13 -8.60
CA ASP A 73 -4.19 8.22 -9.16
C ASP A 73 -3.18 7.86 -8.06
N ILE A 74 -3.15 6.57 -7.73
CA ILE A 74 -2.27 5.99 -6.72
C ILE A 74 -1.66 4.71 -7.26
N MET A 75 -0.69 4.20 -6.52
CA MET A 75 0.02 2.94 -6.77
C MET A 75 0.94 3.00 -8.01
N PRO A 76 2.09 2.32 -7.97
CA PRO A 76 2.91 2.19 -9.16
C PRO A 76 2.21 1.28 -10.19
N ASN A 77 2.41 1.60 -11.47
CA ASN A 77 1.78 0.98 -12.64
C ASN A 77 1.48 -0.53 -12.54
N VAL A 78 2.48 -1.38 -12.33
CA VAL A 78 2.28 -2.86 -12.35
C VAL A 78 1.56 -3.39 -11.12
N TYR A 79 1.43 -2.59 -10.05
CA TYR A 79 0.77 -2.97 -8.81
C TYR A 79 -0.63 -2.37 -8.67
N ARG A 80 -1.07 -1.57 -9.64
CA ARG A 80 -2.32 -0.81 -9.59
C ARG A 80 -3.53 -1.75 -9.50
N ALA A 81 -4.42 -1.46 -8.55
CA ALA A 81 -5.65 -2.22 -8.34
C ALA A 81 -6.68 -1.93 -9.47
N PRO A 82 -7.58 -2.88 -9.78
CA PRO A 82 -8.55 -2.71 -10.87
C PRO A 82 -9.45 -1.49 -10.70
N GLU A 83 -9.92 -1.21 -9.48
CA GLU A 83 -10.72 -0.01 -9.17
C GLU A 83 -9.96 1.29 -9.44
N VAL A 84 -8.64 1.31 -9.26
CA VAL A 84 -7.80 2.48 -9.57
C VAL A 84 -7.61 2.61 -11.08
N ILE A 85 -7.38 1.50 -11.80
CA ILE A 85 -7.29 1.48 -13.27
C ILE A 85 -8.58 2.01 -13.91
N LEU A 86 -9.72 1.61 -13.34
CA LEU A 86 -11.06 1.99 -13.79
C LEU A 86 -11.50 3.38 -13.29
N ARG A 87 -10.65 4.09 -12.51
CA ARG A 87 -10.96 5.40 -11.91
C ARG A 87 -12.22 5.39 -11.05
N SER A 88 -12.53 4.24 -10.46
CA SER A 88 -13.59 4.08 -9.47
C SER A 88 -13.14 4.60 -8.11
N SER A 89 -14.09 4.74 -7.18
CA SER A 89 -13.74 5.05 -5.80
C SER A 89 -13.02 3.86 -5.17
N TRP A 90 -12.01 4.15 -4.37
CA TRP A 90 -11.19 3.13 -3.72
C TRP A 90 -11.06 3.39 -2.23
N ASP A 91 -10.74 2.34 -1.48
CA ASP A 91 -10.53 2.35 -0.04
C ASP A 91 -9.24 1.57 0.32
N TYR A 92 -9.00 1.32 1.60
CA TYR A 92 -7.82 0.60 2.10
C TYR A 92 -7.60 -0.79 1.46
N LYS A 93 -8.59 -1.39 0.79
CA LYS A 93 -8.44 -2.69 0.11
C LYS A 93 -7.42 -2.67 -1.02
N VAL A 94 -7.11 -1.49 -1.58
CA VAL A 94 -6.03 -1.35 -2.57
C VAL A 94 -4.65 -1.75 -2.00
N ASP A 95 -4.44 -1.60 -0.69
CA ASP A 95 -3.21 -2.04 -0.04
C ASP A 95 -3.13 -3.57 0.07
N ILE A 96 -4.28 -4.23 0.27
CA ILE A 96 -4.38 -5.70 0.27
C ILE A 96 -4.06 -6.25 -1.11
N TRP A 97 -4.57 -5.61 -2.17
CA TRP A 97 -4.19 -5.90 -3.55
C TRP A 97 -2.68 -5.73 -3.76
N ASN A 98 -2.11 -4.62 -3.29
CA ASN A 98 -0.68 -4.35 -3.40
C ASN A 98 0.17 -5.44 -2.74
N ILE A 99 -0.20 -5.90 -1.53
CA ILE A 99 0.50 -7.01 -0.86
C ILE A 99 0.43 -8.29 -1.67
N ALA A 100 -0.70 -8.62 -2.30
CA ALA A 100 -0.81 -9.81 -3.13
C ALA A 100 0.17 -9.76 -4.31
N MET A 101 0.28 -8.60 -4.96
CA MET A 101 1.23 -8.36 -6.06
C MET A 101 2.69 -8.45 -5.58
N VAL A 102 3.03 -7.83 -4.45
CA VAL A 102 4.38 -7.93 -3.83
C VAL A 102 4.71 -9.37 -3.43
N ALA A 103 3.74 -10.09 -2.85
CA ALA A 103 3.92 -11.49 -2.48
C ALA A 103 4.22 -12.36 -3.71
N TRP A 104 3.57 -12.10 -4.84
CA TRP A 104 3.88 -12.76 -6.10
C TRP A 104 5.31 -12.46 -6.57
N ASP A 105 5.72 -11.18 -6.58
CA ASP A 105 7.04 -10.77 -7.06
C ASP A 105 8.18 -11.30 -6.18
N ILE A 106 7.92 -11.59 -4.91
CA ILE A 106 8.87 -12.25 -4.01
C ILE A 106 9.06 -13.73 -4.38
N VAL A 107 8.02 -14.41 -4.88
CA VAL A 107 8.08 -15.85 -5.19
C VAL A 107 8.39 -16.16 -6.65
N SER A 108 8.19 -15.19 -7.54
CA SER A 108 8.26 -15.35 -8.99
C SER A 108 9.38 -14.50 -9.58
N CYS A 109 10.02 -14.99 -10.64
CA CYS A 109 11.01 -14.22 -11.41
C CYS A 109 10.36 -13.23 -12.40
N ARG A 110 9.02 -13.18 -12.46
CA ARG A 110 8.24 -12.33 -13.36
C ARG A 110 7.09 -11.72 -12.60
N THR A 111 6.77 -10.47 -12.92
CA THR A 111 5.58 -9.80 -12.40
C THR A 111 4.32 -10.56 -12.81
N LEU A 112 3.30 -10.52 -11.96
CA LEU A 112 2.03 -11.18 -12.24
C LEU A 112 1.36 -10.58 -13.48
N ILE A 113 1.48 -9.26 -13.60
CA ILE A 113 0.94 -8.44 -14.68
C ILE A 113 2.10 -7.60 -15.25
N ASN A 114 2.17 -7.49 -16.57
CA ASN A 114 3.19 -6.70 -17.25
C ASN A 114 2.61 -5.35 -17.68
N GLY A 115 1.38 -5.35 -18.19
CA GLY A 115 0.63 -4.15 -18.58
C GLY A 115 1.26 -3.35 -19.71
N LYS A 116 2.18 -3.93 -20.50
CA LYS A 116 2.87 -3.26 -21.60
C LYS A 116 2.28 -3.62 -22.96
N ASN A 117 2.06 -2.63 -23.81
CA ASN A 117 1.63 -2.83 -25.19
C ASN A 117 2.78 -3.41 -26.06
N LEU A 118 2.50 -3.59 -27.36
CA LEU A 118 3.48 -4.11 -28.33
C LEU A 118 4.74 -3.25 -28.45
N ASP A 119 4.66 -1.96 -28.11
CA ASP A 119 5.78 -1.01 -28.12
C ASP A 119 6.56 -1.00 -26.78
N GLY A 120 6.16 -1.83 -25.81
CA GLY A 120 6.77 -1.87 -24.48
C GLY A 120 6.34 -0.74 -23.54
N ILE A 121 5.35 0.07 -23.92
CA ILE A 121 4.81 1.18 -23.14
C ILE A 121 3.70 0.66 -22.23
N PHE A 122 3.73 1.06 -20.95
CA PHE A 122 2.68 0.70 -20.01
C PHE A 122 1.34 1.30 -20.43
N ASN A 123 0.28 0.49 -20.44
CA ASN A 123 -1.04 0.86 -20.90
C ASN A 123 -2.11 0.21 -20.02
N ASP A 124 -2.94 1.05 -19.40
CA ASP A 124 -4.02 0.62 -18.50
C ASP A 124 -4.99 -0.39 -19.15
N ARG A 125 -5.25 -0.29 -20.45
CA ARG A 125 -6.13 -1.25 -21.17
C ARG A 125 -5.49 -2.62 -21.28
N VAL A 126 -4.17 -2.67 -21.49
CA VAL A 126 -3.43 -3.94 -21.54
C VAL A 126 -3.35 -4.54 -20.13
N HIS A 127 -3.06 -3.72 -19.12
CA HIS A 127 -3.07 -4.15 -17.72
C HIS A 127 -4.45 -4.76 -17.36
N MET A 128 -5.54 -4.04 -17.64
CA MET A 128 -6.88 -4.53 -17.34
C MET A 128 -7.22 -5.81 -18.11
N ALA A 129 -6.80 -5.93 -19.37
CA ALA A 129 -7.01 -7.14 -20.16
C ALA A 129 -6.27 -8.36 -19.56
N GLU A 130 -5.04 -8.17 -19.07
CA GLU A 130 -4.28 -9.22 -18.39
C GLU A 130 -4.96 -9.65 -17.07
N LEU A 131 -5.47 -8.68 -16.29
CA LEU A 131 -6.25 -8.97 -15.08
C LEU A 131 -7.52 -9.76 -15.41
N VAL A 132 -8.25 -9.37 -16.46
CA VAL A 132 -9.44 -10.10 -16.90
C VAL A 132 -9.12 -11.50 -17.38
N ALA A 133 -7.99 -11.69 -18.06
CA ALA A 133 -7.55 -13.02 -18.49
C ALA A 133 -7.20 -13.92 -17.29
N LEU A 134 -6.68 -13.35 -16.20
CA LEU A 134 -6.27 -14.08 -15.00
C LEU A 134 -7.45 -14.37 -14.04
N LEU A 135 -8.29 -13.36 -13.78
CA LEU A 135 -9.31 -13.38 -12.73
C LEU A 135 -10.74 -13.52 -13.27
N GLY A 136 -10.92 -13.40 -14.58
CA GLY A 136 -12.23 -13.23 -15.20
C GLY A 136 -12.68 -11.76 -15.24
N PRO A 137 -13.85 -11.49 -15.83
CA PRO A 137 -14.33 -10.13 -15.99
C PRO A 137 -14.65 -9.48 -14.63
N PRO A 138 -14.42 -8.17 -14.45
CA PRO A 138 -14.63 -7.48 -13.17
C PRO A 138 -16.09 -7.59 -12.72
N PRO A 139 -16.41 -7.53 -11.42
CA PRO A 139 -17.79 -7.49 -10.96
C PRO A 139 -18.60 -6.34 -11.59
N PRO A 140 -19.94 -6.48 -11.76
CA PRO A 140 -20.78 -5.44 -12.37
C PRO A 140 -20.63 -4.06 -11.72
N GLU A 141 -20.39 -4.02 -10.41
CA GLU A 141 -20.23 -2.80 -9.62
C GLU A 141 -19.01 -1.96 -10.05
N LEU A 142 -18.05 -2.57 -10.77
CA LEU A 142 -16.87 -1.92 -11.33
C LEU A 142 -17.00 -1.62 -12.84
N ARG A 143 -18.14 -1.92 -13.47
CA ARG A 143 -18.35 -1.76 -14.93
C ARG A 143 -19.16 -0.51 -15.32
N GLU A 144 -19.54 0.30 -14.35
CA GLU A 144 -20.35 1.51 -14.55
C GLU A 144 -19.53 2.77 -14.84
#